data_AF-A0A3M1YGD5-F1
#
_entry.id   AF-A0A3M1YGD5-F1
#
_cell.length_a   1.000
_cell.length_b   1.000
_cell.length_c   1.000
_cell.angle_alpha   90.00
_cell.angle_beta   90.00
_cell.angle_gamma   90.00
#
_symmetry.space_group_name_H-M   'P 1'
#
loop_
_entity.id
_entity.type
_entity.pdbx_description
1 polymer ?
#
loop_
_entity_poly.entity_id
_entity_poly.type
_entity_poly.pdbx_seq_one_letter_code
_entity_poly.pdbx_strand_id
1 'polypeptide(L)'
;MNTLLTTLSIVAAVIVLVLIGGLFYFVPVGLYITAKFSGVRISIGQLIGMRLRRVQPKVIVDELIKASKADLKEVTVNELETHYLAKGNIKQVVDALISAKNAQIPLSIKQAKAIDLAGRDVLQAVKDSVNTKVIDSPKVEAVAKDGIQLIVKARITVRAQLDKLVGGAGEDTVVARVGQGIVAAIGSAETHE
;
A
#
# COMPACT_ATOMS: atom_id res chain seq x y z
N MET A 1 15.04 44.29 47.44
CA MET A 1 14.38 42.97 47.52
C MET A 1 13.28 42.80 46.46
N ASN A 2 12.40 43.79 46.27
CA ASN A 2 11.23 43.67 45.37
C ASN A 2 11.57 43.64 43.86
N THR A 3 12.66 44.29 43.43
CA THR A 3 13.10 44.30 42.03
C THR A 3 13.65 42.94 41.58
N LEU A 4 14.37 42.22 42.45
CA LEU A 4 14.88 40.88 42.17
C LEU A 4 13.75 39.83 42.13
N LEU A 5 12.78 39.92 43.04
CA LEU A 5 11.60 39.04 43.06
C LEU A 5 10.69 39.23 41.84
N THR A 6 10.53 40.47 41.35
CA THR A 6 9.77 40.76 40.13
C THR A 6 10.48 40.28 38.86
N THR A 7 11.81 40.44 38.76
CA THR A 7 12.57 39.86 37.65
C THR A 7 12.54 38.33 37.66
N LEU A 8 12.60 37.68 38.83
CA LEU A 8 12.56 36.21 38.92
C LEU A 8 11.18 35.64 38.52
N SER A 9 10.10 36.33 38.88
CA SER A 9 8.74 35.93 38.52
C SER A 9 8.44 36.17 37.03
N ILE A 10 8.98 37.23 36.42
CA ILE A 10 8.89 37.45 34.97
C ILE A 10 9.67 36.36 34.21
N VAL A 11 10.89 36.03 34.65
CA VAL A 11 11.69 34.96 34.02
C VAL A 11 11.01 33.60 34.18
N ALA A 12 10.45 33.29 35.35
CA ALA A 12 9.68 32.07 35.57
C ALA A 12 8.43 32.01 34.68
N ALA A 13 7.70 33.11 34.53
CA ALA A 13 6.53 33.19 33.64
C ALA A 13 6.92 32.97 32.16
N VAL A 14 8.04 33.52 31.71
CA VAL A 14 8.56 33.31 30.35
C VAL A 14 8.98 31.84 30.14
N ILE A 15 9.65 31.21 31.11
CA ILE A 15 10.03 29.79 31.04
C ILE A 15 8.79 28.89 30.98
N VAL A 16 7.76 29.17 31.78
CA VAL A 16 6.49 28.44 31.76
C VAL A 16 5.78 28.64 30.42
N LEU A 17 5.76 29.86 29.88
CA LEU A 17 5.17 30.14 28.56
C LEU A 17 5.90 29.38 27.44
N VAL A 18 7.23 29.32 27.48
CA VAL A 18 8.06 28.59 26.50
C VAL A 18 7.86 27.07 26.64
N LEU A 19 7.78 26.54 27.86
CA LEU A 19 7.47 25.13 28.11
C LEU A 19 6.07 24.75 27.63
N ILE A 20 5.08 25.61 27.89
CA ILE A 20 3.71 25.42 27.42
C ILE A 20 3.66 25.50 25.89
N GLY A 21 4.32 26.49 25.27
CA GLY A 21 4.43 26.60 23.81
C GLY A 21 5.12 25.39 23.19
N GLY A 22 6.20 24.91 23.81
CA GLY A 22 6.89 23.67 23.41
C GLY A 22 6.01 22.43 23.55
N LEU A 23 5.22 22.33 24.62
CA LEU A 23 4.28 21.23 24.85
C LEU A 23 3.13 21.24 23.83
N PHE A 24 2.55 22.40 23.51
CA PHE A 24 1.52 22.54 22.48
C PHE A 24 2.07 22.30 21.06
N TYR A 25 3.34 22.60 20.81
CA TYR A 25 4.00 22.22 19.55
C TYR A 25 4.26 20.70 19.47
N PHE A 26 4.56 20.06 20.60
CA PHE A 26 4.89 18.64 20.66
C PHE A 26 3.66 17.72 20.69
N VAL A 27 2.58 18.14 21.35
CA VAL A 27 1.33 17.38 21.48
C VAL A 27 0.35 17.82 20.40
N PRO A 28 0.05 16.98 19.40
CA PRO A 28 -0.91 17.34 18.37
C PRO A 28 -2.35 17.15 18.91
N VAL A 29 -2.80 18.07 19.76
CA VAL A 29 -4.13 18.04 20.39
C VAL A 29 -5.23 18.01 19.33
N GLY A 30 -5.05 18.75 18.22
CA GLY A 30 -5.96 18.71 17.08
C GLY A 30 -6.13 17.32 16.48
N LEU A 31 -5.03 16.58 16.25
CA LEU A 31 -5.08 15.21 15.72
C LEU A 31 -5.77 14.24 16.69
N TYR A 32 -5.51 14.38 17.99
CA TYR A 32 -6.19 13.57 19.01
C TYR A 32 -7.71 13.77 18.98
N ILE A 33 -8.15 15.03 18.87
CA ILE A 33 -9.56 15.38 18.76
C ILE A 33 -10.16 14.76 17.49
N THR A 34 -9.51 14.93 16.34
CA THR A 34 -9.98 14.35 15.06
C THR A 34 -10.07 12.83 15.10
N ALA A 35 -9.09 12.15 15.70
CA ALA A 35 -9.11 10.70 15.88
C ALA A 35 -10.30 10.25 16.74
N LYS A 36 -10.52 10.93 17.87
CA LYS A 36 -11.62 10.62 18.80
C LYS A 36 -12.99 10.81 18.16
N PHE A 37 -13.21 11.91 17.44
CA PHE A 37 -14.46 12.14 16.71
C PHE A 37 -14.67 11.17 15.54
N SER A 38 -13.59 10.65 14.98
CA SER A 38 -13.65 9.65 13.92
C SER A 38 -13.81 8.22 14.44
N GLY A 39 -13.99 8.02 15.75
CA GLY A 39 -14.17 6.71 16.37
C GLY A 39 -12.87 5.92 16.60
N VAL A 40 -11.71 6.52 16.33
CA VAL A 40 -10.41 5.87 16.51
C VAL A 40 -9.87 6.16 17.91
N ARG A 41 -9.68 5.10 18.70
CA ARG A 41 -9.17 5.20 20.09
C ARG A 41 -7.64 5.23 20.08
N ILE A 42 -7.06 6.44 20.09
CA ILE A 42 -5.61 6.65 20.25
C ILE A 42 -5.38 7.45 21.52
N SER A 43 -4.41 7.05 22.33
CA SER A 43 -4.02 7.80 23.54
C SER A 43 -3.02 8.92 23.22
N ILE A 44 -3.02 9.98 24.02
CA ILE A 44 -2.03 11.08 23.89
C ILE A 44 -0.61 10.54 24.05
N GLY A 45 -0.40 9.57 24.94
CA GLY A 45 0.90 8.90 25.12
C GLY A 45 1.38 8.17 23.86
N GLN A 46 0.49 7.56 23.07
CA GLN A 46 0.85 6.94 21.79
C GLN A 46 1.29 7.98 20.75
N LEU A 47 0.61 9.11 20.65
CA LEU A 47 0.99 10.19 19.73
C LEU A 47 2.37 10.78 20.05
N ILE A 48 2.68 10.92 21.34
CA ILE A 48 4.00 11.35 21.83
C ILE A 48 5.04 10.26 21.51
N GLY A 49 4.71 8.99 21.77
CA GLY A 49 5.56 7.84 21.47
C GLY A 49 5.93 7.71 19.99
N MET A 50 4.99 7.98 19.09
CA MET A 50 5.23 8.03 17.64
C MET A 50 6.30 9.06 17.29
N ARG A 51 6.21 10.28 17.84
CA ARG A 51 7.22 11.33 17.60
C ARG A 51 8.60 10.93 18.12
N LEU A 52 8.67 10.30 19.29
CA LEU A 52 9.94 9.81 19.85
C LEU A 52 10.59 8.74 18.96
N ARG A 53 9.78 7.86 18.36
CA ARG A 53 10.22 6.84 17.39
C ARG A 53 10.48 7.39 15.98
N ARG A 54 10.44 8.72 15.78
CA ARG A 54 10.57 9.41 14.49
C ARG A 54 9.50 9.01 13.46
N VAL A 55 8.32 8.66 13.94
CA VAL A 55 7.15 8.34 13.14
C VAL A 55 6.25 9.56 13.06
N GLN A 56 5.75 9.90 11.86
CA GLN A 56 4.85 11.03 11.69
C GLN A 56 3.42 10.66 12.16
N PRO A 57 2.92 11.22 13.29
CA PRO A 57 1.63 10.79 13.83
C PRO A 57 0.47 11.12 12.90
N LYS A 58 0.57 12.22 12.14
CA LYS A 58 -0.47 12.68 11.22
C LYS A 58 -0.81 11.61 10.17
N VAL A 59 0.21 11.07 9.50
CA VAL A 59 0.04 10.05 8.45
C VAL A 59 -0.64 8.81 9.01
N ILE A 60 -0.23 8.35 10.19
CA ILE A 60 -0.81 7.15 10.81
C ILE A 60 -2.26 7.38 11.21
N VAL A 61 -2.56 8.50 11.87
CA VAL A 61 -3.93 8.78 12.31
C VAL A 61 -4.87 8.94 11.11
N ASP A 62 -4.46 9.65 10.07
CA ASP A 62 -5.28 9.85 8.87
C ASP A 62 -5.63 8.51 8.19
N GLU A 63 -4.64 7.62 8.04
CA GLU A 63 -4.86 6.29 7.45
C GLU A 63 -5.63 5.34 8.38
N LEU A 64 -5.45 5.43 9.70
CA LEU A 64 -6.29 4.70 10.68
C LEU A 64 -7.74 5.12 10.61
N ILE A 65 -8.01 6.43 10.46
CA ILE A 65 -9.37 6.94 10.34
C ILE A 65 -10.03 6.37 9.08
N LYS A 66 -9.32 6.33 7.94
CA LYS A 66 -9.83 5.70 6.73
C LYS A 66 -10.11 4.20 6.93
N ALA A 67 -9.15 3.47 7.51
CA ALA A 67 -9.30 2.04 7.76
C ALA A 67 -10.50 1.75 8.69
N SER A 68 -10.65 2.52 9.77
CA SER A 68 -11.76 2.40 10.71
C SER A 68 -13.11 2.71 10.05
N LYS A 69 -13.18 3.72 9.18
CA LYS A 69 -14.40 4.06 8.41
C LYS A 69 -14.75 3.01 7.36
N ALA A 70 -13.77 2.26 6.86
CA ALA A 70 -13.98 1.13 5.97
C ALA A 70 -14.22 -0.19 6.72
N ASP A 71 -14.49 -0.15 8.03
CA ASP A 71 -14.71 -1.31 8.89
C ASP A 71 -13.52 -2.31 8.89
N LEU A 72 -12.29 -1.85 8.66
CA LEU A 72 -11.07 -2.66 8.69
C LEU A 72 -10.52 -2.72 10.12
N LYS A 73 -11.18 -3.52 10.97
CA LYS A 73 -10.83 -3.67 12.40
C LYS A 73 -9.48 -4.34 12.66
N GLU A 74 -8.96 -5.06 11.66
CA GLU A 74 -7.66 -5.72 11.74
C GLU A 74 -6.49 -4.72 11.71
N VAL A 75 -6.71 -3.51 11.18
CA VAL A 75 -5.67 -2.49 11.05
C VAL A 75 -5.42 -1.84 12.40
N THR A 76 -4.26 -2.13 12.98
CA THR A 76 -3.84 -1.57 14.27
C THR A 76 -2.78 -0.47 14.11
N VAL A 77 -2.72 0.42 15.11
CA VAL A 77 -1.69 1.47 15.22
C VAL A 77 -0.29 0.88 15.08
N ASN A 78 0.00 -0.20 15.81
CA ASN A 78 1.31 -0.84 15.84
C ASN A 78 1.73 -1.38 14.47
N GLU A 79 0.79 -1.92 13.69
CA GLU A 79 1.11 -2.44 12.36
C GLU A 79 1.45 -1.34 11.37
N LEU A 80 0.74 -0.22 11.40
CA LEU A 80 1.03 0.93 10.55
C LEU A 80 2.33 1.62 10.97
N GLU A 81 2.59 1.72 12.28
CA GLU A 81 3.89 2.18 12.80
C GLU A 81 5.04 1.31 12.32
N THR A 82 4.91 -0.02 12.46
CA THR A 82 5.94 -0.97 12.03
C THR A 82 6.20 -0.87 10.53
N HIS A 83 5.13 -0.77 9.74
CA HIS A 83 5.25 -0.64 8.28
C HIS A 83 5.90 0.70 7.87
N TYR A 84 5.55 1.79 8.56
CA TYR A 84 6.18 3.09 8.36
C TYR A 84 7.68 3.07 8.68
N LEU A 85 8.05 2.43 9.79
CA LEU A 85 9.46 2.28 10.19
C LEU A 85 10.24 1.41 9.21
N ALA A 86 9.59 0.43 8.58
CA ALA A 86 10.14 -0.35 7.47
C ALA A 86 10.24 0.44 6.14
N LYS A 87 9.92 1.74 6.15
CA LYS A 87 9.85 2.63 4.97
C LYS A 87 8.82 2.20 3.93
N GLY A 88 7.79 1.44 4.33
CA GLY A 88 6.68 1.07 3.46
C GLY A 88 5.67 2.20 3.28
N ASN A 89 4.84 2.09 2.25
CA ASN A 89 3.81 3.06 1.92
C ASN A 89 2.47 2.72 2.61
N ILE A 90 2.24 3.34 3.78
CA ILE A 90 1.01 3.11 4.56
C ILE A 90 -0.25 3.42 3.73
N LYS A 91 -0.26 4.54 3.02
CA LYS A 91 -1.43 5.02 2.27
C LYS A 91 -1.86 4.00 1.22
N GLN A 92 -0.89 3.49 0.46
CA GLN A 92 -1.14 2.51 -0.59
C GLN A 92 -1.66 1.18 -0.04
N VAL A 93 -1.11 0.71 1.10
CA VAL A 93 -1.60 -0.50 1.78
C VAL A 93 -3.03 -0.33 2.27
N VAL A 94 -3.36 0.78 2.92
CA VAL A 94 -4.71 1.02 3.44
C VAL A 94 -5.71 1.19 2.29
N ASP A 95 -5.40 1.99 1.28
CA ASP A 95 -6.26 2.17 0.10
C ASP A 95 -6.49 0.83 -0.63
N ALA A 96 -5.48 -0.05 -0.70
CA ALA A 96 -5.60 -1.39 -1.26
C ALA A 96 -6.50 -2.31 -0.43
N LEU A 97 -6.38 -2.30 0.90
CA LEU A 97 -7.24 -3.08 1.80
C LEU A 97 -8.70 -2.65 1.70
N ILE A 98 -8.97 -1.34 1.62
CA ILE A 98 -10.32 -0.81 1.41
C ILE A 98 -10.88 -1.30 0.08
N SER A 99 -10.08 -1.20 -0.99
CA SER A 99 -10.48 -1.64 -2.33
C SER A 99 -10.75 -3.16 -2.36
N ALA A 100 -9.90 -3.96 -1.73
CA ALA A 100 -10.03 -5.41 -1.67
C ALA A 100 -11.32 -5.81 -0.92
N LYS A 101 -11.59 -5.14 0.21
CA LYS A 101 -12.82 -5.37 0.98
C LYS A 101 -14.08 -5.03 0.19
N ASN A 102 -14.10 -3.88 -0.49
CA ASN A 102 -15.22 -3.48 -1.35
C ASN A 102 -15.45 -4.47 -2.50
N ALA A 103 -14.39 -5.09 -2.99
CA ALA A 103 -14.44 -6.13 -4.01
C ALA A 103 -14.58 -7.56 -3.46
N GLN A 104 -14.79 -7.74 -2.15
CA GLN A 104 -14.90 -9.04 -1.47
C GLN A 104 -13.69 -9.97 -1.69
N ILE A 105 -12.50 -9.41 -1.91
CA ILE A 105 -11.27 -10.17 -2.05
C ILE A 105 -10.64 -10.36 -0.66
N PRO A 106 -10.32 -11.60 -0.25
CA PRO A 106 -9.61 -11.84 1.00
C PRO A 106 -8.17 -11.34 0.88
N LEU A 107 -7.89 -10.17 1.46
CA LEU A 107 -6.54 -9.61 1.55
C LEU A 107 -6.21 -9.30 3.01
N SER A 108 -5.25 -10.02 3.57
CA SER A 108 -4.77 -9.73 4.92
C SER A 108 -3.79 -8.55 4.92
N ILE A 109 -3.75 -7.81 6.04
CA ILE A 109 -2.77 -6.73 6.21
C ILE A 109 -1.32 -7.21 6.09
N LYS A 110 -1.03 -8.44 6.52
CA LYS A 110 0.32 -9.04 6.39
C LYS A 110 0.71 -9.23 4.93
N GLN A 111 -0.20 -9.74 4.11
CA GLN A 111 0.03 -9.90 2.66
C GLN A 111 0.21 -8.55 1.98
N ALA A 112 -0.66 -7.58 2.27
CA ALA A 112 -0.56 -6.24 1.68
C ALA A 112 0.79 -5.57 2.01
N LYS A 113 1.25 -5.67 3.27
CA LYS A 113 2.58 -5.18 3.68
C LYS A 113 3.72 -5.91 2.96
N ALA A 114 3.62 -7.23 2.81
CA ALA A 114 4.64 -8.02 2.12
C ALA A 114 4.77 -7.64 0.64
N ILE A 115 3.64 -7.39 -0.04
CA ILE A 115 3.62 -6.95 -1.44
C ILE A 115 4.27 -5.56 -1.57
N ASP A 116 3.91 -4.62 -0.69
CA ASP A 116 4.49 -3.26 -0.69
C ASP A 116 6.01 -3.28 -0.44
N LEU A 117 6.47 -4.06 0.56
CA LEU A 117 7.90 -4.22 0.85
C LEU A 117 8.66 -4.94 -0.27
N ALA A 118 7.98 -5.75 -1.09
CA ALA A 118 8.54 -6.33 -2.30
C ALA A 118 8.67 -5.32 -3.46
N GLY A 119 8.28 -4.05 -3.25
CA GLY A 119 8.36 -2.98 -4.26
C GLY A 119 7.27 -3.10 -5.34
N ARG A 120 6.13 -3.72 -5.01
CA ARG A 120 4.99 -3.88 -5.92
C ARG A 120 3.83 -2.98 -5.50
N ASP A 121 3.09 -2.49 -6.49
CA ASP A 121 1.89 -1.69 -6.24
C ASP A 121 0.73 -2.58 -5.80
N VAL A 122 0.48 -2.63 -4.49
CA VAL A 122 -0.62 -3.41 -3.89
C VAL A 122 -1.99 -2.96 -4.41
N LEU A 123 -2.19 -1.64 -4.54
CA LEU A 123 -3.47 -1.07 -4.94
C LEU A 123 -3.79 -1.43 -6.39
N GLN A 124 -2.79 -1.32 -7.27
CA GLN A 124 -2.95 -1.71 -8.67
C GLN A 124 -3.24 -3.21 -8.79
N ALA A 125 -2.53 -4.05 -8.04
CA ALA A 125 -2.77 -5.49 -8.07
C ALA A 125 -4.19 -5.89 -7.62
N VAL A 126 -4.76 -5.19 -6.63
CA VAL A 126 -6.16 -5.40 -6.24
C VAL A 126 -7.10 -4.99 -7.36
N LYS A 127 -6.86 -3.84 -8.01
CA LYS A 127 -7.67 -3.39 -9.14
C LYS A 127 -7.62 -4.37 -10.32
N ASP A 128 -6.46 -4.91 -10.63
CA ASP A 128 -6.25 -5.88 -11.73
C ASP A 128 -6.83 -7.27 -11.41
N SER A 129 -7.06 -7.58 -10.13
CA SER A 129 -7.75 -8.78 -9.72
C SER A 129 -9.27 -8.68 -9.98
N VAL A 130 -9.84 -7.50 -9.75
CA VAL A 130 -11.26 -7.20 -10.00
C VAL A 130 -11.53 -6.99 -11.48
N ASN A 131 -10.73 -6.12 -12.10
CA ASN A 131 -10.84 -5.76 -13.51
C ASN A 131 -9.73 -6.46 -14.28
N THR A 132 -10.10 -7.53 -14.99
CA THR A 132 -9.18 -8.23 -15.87
C THR A 132 -8.68 -7.32 -16.99
N LYS A 133 -7.40 -7.39 -17.29
CA LYS A 133 -6.80 -6.65 -18.40
C LYS A 133 -6.72 -7.55 -19.64
N VAL A 134 -7.04 -6.98 -20.78
CA VAL A 134 -6.87 -7.64 -22.08
C VAL A 134 -5.58 -7.12 -22.70
N ILE A 135 -4.67 -8.05 -23.00
CA ILE A 135 -3.36 -7.79 -23.60
C ILE A 135 -3.33 -8.50 -24.95
N ASP A 136 -2.96 -7.77 -25.99
CA ASP A 136 -2.74 -8.36 -27.30
C ASP A 136 -1.28 -8.84 -27.41
N SER A 137 -1.08 -10.07 -27.88
CA SER A 137 0.25 -10.57 -28.24
C SER A 137 0.75 -9.87 -29.50
N PRO A 138 2.08 -9.66 -29.66
CA PRO A 138 2.66 -9.40 -30.98
C PRO A 138 2.32 -10.53 -31.95
N LYS A 139 2.37 -10.23 -33.25
CA LYS A 139 2.20 -11.25 -34.30
C LYS A 139 3.34 -12.27 -34.17
N VAL A 140 2.97 -13.54 -34.04
CA VAL A 140 3.91 -14.66 -33.97
C VAL A 140 3.83 -15.42 -35.29
N GLU A 141 4.98 -15.62 -35.92
CA GLU A 141 5.10 -16.34 -37.19
C GLU A 141 5.82 -17.66 -36.94
N ALA A 142 5.26 -18.76 -37.45
CA ALA A 142 5.86 -20.08 -37.37
C ALA A 142 5.46 -20.92 -38.59
N VAL A 143 6.23 -21.98 -38.87
CA VAL A 143 6.03 -22.86 -40.03
C VAL A 143 5.70 -24.27 -39.52
N ALA A 144 4.62 -24.85 -40.03
CA ALA A 144 4.24 -26.23 -39.74
C ALA A 144 5.08 -27.24 -40.54
N LYS A 145 5.01 -28.54 -40.21
CA LYS A 145 5.84 -29.56 -40.88
C LYS A 145 5.53 -29.73 -42.38
N ASP A 146 4.34 -29.34 -42.80
CA ASP A 146 3.94 -29.29 -44.22
C ASP A 146 4.54 -28.09 -44.98
N GLY A 147 5.32 -27.24 -44.30
CA GLY A 147 6.02 -26.10 -44.89
C GLY A 147 5.17 -24.83 -45.03
N ILE A 148 3.95 -24.81 -44.49
CA ILE A 148 3.07 -23.64 -44.56
C ILE A 148 3.34 -22.70 -43.38
N GLN A 149 3.51 -21.42 -43.68
CA GLN A 149 3.70 -20.37 -42.68
C GLN A 149 2.36 -19.88 -42.15
N LEU A 150 2.21 -19.87 -40.83
CA LEU A 150 1.06 -19.33 -40.12
C LEU A 150 1.46 -18.07 -39.35
N ILE A 151 0.60 -17.04 -39.42
CA ILE A 151 0.75 -15.80 -38.65
C ILE A 151 -0.40 -15.76 -37.65
N VAL A 152 -0.08 -15.89 -36.37
CA VAL A 152 -1.07 -15.96 -35.29
C VAL A 152 -1.00 -14.70 -34.43
N LYS A 153 -2.18 -14.15 -34.10
CA LYS A 153 -2.35 -13.11 -33.09
C LYS A 153 -3.28 -13.63 -32.01
N ALA A 154 -2.79 -13.67 -30.78
CA ALA A 154 -3.58 -14.05 -29.61
C ALA A 154 -4.01 -12.83 -28.81
N ARG A 155 -5.24 -12.88 -28.27
CA ARG A 155 -5.75 -11.94 -27.28
C ARG A 155 -5.78 -12.63 -25.93
N ILE A 156 -5.01 -12.12 -24.98
CA ILE A 156 -4.76 -12.74 -23.69
C ILE A 156 -5.49 -11.93 -22.62
N THR A 157 -6.39 -12.58 -21.87
CA THR A 157 -7.02 -11.97 -20.70
C THR A 157 -6.25 -12.40 -19.46
N VAL A 158 -5.65 -11.44 -18.75
CA VAL A 158 -4.91 -11.70 -17.51
C VAL A 158 -5.69 -11.18 -16.30
N ARG A 159 -5.56 -11.91 -15.20
CA ARG A 159 -6.04 -11.52 -13.86
C ARG A 159 -4.89 -11.64 -12.87
N ALA A 160 -4.71 -10.63 -12.02
CA ALA A 160 -3.73 -10.70 -10.95
C ALA A 160 -4.19 -11.67 -9.85
N GLN A 161 -3.31 -12.58 -9.43
CA GLN A 161 -3.52 -13.41 -8.24
C GLN A 161 -2.66 -12.87 -7.09
N LEU A 162 -3.31 -12.32 -6.06
CA LEU A 162 -2.64 -11.62 -4.96
C LEU A 162 -1.67 -12.53 -4.18
N ASP A 163 -2.00 -13.81 -3.99
CA ASP A 163 -1.15 -14.76 -3.26
C ASP A 163 0.20 -15.04 -3.94
N LYS A 164 0.25 -14.90 -5.27
CA LYS A 164 1.43 -15.22 -6.09
C LYS A 164 2.10 -13.97 -6.68
N LEU A 165 1.72 -12.79 -6.20
CA LEU A 165 2.22 -11.53 -6.75
C LEU A 165 3.69 -11.30 -6.40
N VAL A 166 4.14 -11.77 -5.23
CA VAL A 166 5.55 -11.71 -4.82
C VAL A 166 6.29 -12.88 -5.48
N GLY A 167 7.13 -12.58 -6.46
CA GLY A 167 7.88 -13.59 -7.24
C GLY A 167 7.12 -14.20 -8.42
N GLY A 168 5.93 -13.67 -8.75
CA GLY A 168 5.14 -14.10 -9.91
C GLY A 168 5.67 -13.61 -11.25
N ALA A 169 5.05 -14.10 -12.33
CA ALA A 169 5.34 -13.67 -13.70
C ALA A 169 4.73 -12.29 -13.99
N GLY A 170 5.48 -11.40 -14.64
CA GLY A 170 4.97 -10.13 -15.16
C GLY A 170 4.19 -10.31 -16.46
N GLU A 171 3.52 -9.24 -16.91
CA GLU A 171 2.76 -9.24 -18.18
C GLU A 171 3.65 -9.67 -19.36
N ASP A 172 4.86 -9.10 -19.46
CA ASP A 172 5.82 -9.44 -20.53
C ASP A 172 6.22 -10.92 -20.50
N THR A 173 6.35 -11.50 -19.31
CA THR A 173 6.66 -12.93 -19.14
C THR A 173 5.50 -13.80 -19.58
N VAL A 174 4.25 -13.38 -19.32
CA VAL A 174 3.06 -14.10 -19.80
C VAL A 174 2.98 -14.04 -21.33
N VAL A 175 3.19 -12.87 -21.94
CA VAL A 175 3.20 -12.71 -23.41
C VAL A 175 4.29 -13.58 -24.04
N ALA A 176 5.50 -13.56 -23.48
CA ALA A 176 6.61 -14.38 -23.96
C ALA A 176 6.31 -15.89 -23.86
N ARG A 177 5.71 -16.34 -22.75
CA ARG A 177 5.32 -17.75 -22.56
C ARG A 177 4.22 -18.19 -23.51
N VAL A 178 3.21 -17.34 -23.75
CA VAL A 178 2.17 -17.61 -24.75
C VAL A 178 2.77 -17.67 -26.14
N GLY A 179 3.67 -16.74 -26.49
CA GLY A 179 4.42 -16.76 -27.76
C GLY A 179 5.22 -18.06 -27.93
N GLN A 180 5.94 -18.50 -26.90
CA GLN A 180 6.65 -19.79 -26.89
C GLN A 180 5.68 -20.96 -27.16
N GLY A 181 4.51 -20.96 -26.51
CA GLY A 181 3.49 -21.98 -26.70
C GLY A 181 2.93 -22.02 -28.12
N ILE A 182 2.68 -20.85 -28.73
CA ILE A 182 2.21 -20.74 -30.12
C ILE A 182 3.24 -21.30 -31.09
N VAL A 183 4.51 -20.89 -30.97
CA VAL A 183 5.59 -21.38 -31.85
C VAL A 183 5.77 -22.89 -31.71
N ALA A 184 5.76 -23.40 -30.48
CA ALA A 184 5.91 -24.84 -30.23
C ALA A 184 4.74 -25.65 -30.80
N ALA A 185 3.49 -25.15 -30.65
CA ALA A 185 2.31 -25.81 -31.19
C ALA A 185 2.37 -25.91 -32.72
N ILE A 186 2.62 -24.79 -33.42
CA ILE A 186 2.70 -24.75 -34.89
C ILE A 186 3.86 -25.62 -35.40
N GLY A 187 5.05 -25.50 -34.81
CA GLY A 187 6.21 -26.29 -35.23
C GLY A 187 6.07 -27.80 -34.97
N SER A 188 5.16 -28.20 -34.08
CA SER A 188 4.87 -29.62 -33.80
C SER A 188 3.75 -30.21 -34.67
N ALA A 189 2.94 -29.37 -35.32
CA ALA A 189 1.81 -29.80 -36.13
C ALA A 189 2.26 -30.46 -37.45
N GLU A 190 1.65 -31.59 -37.81
CA GLU A 190 1.90 -32.30 -39.08
C GLU A 190 1.40 -31.49 -40.30
N THR A 191 0.31 -30.75 -40.13
CA THR A 191 -0.35 -29.92 -41.15
C THR A 191 -0.71 -28.54 -40.58
N HIS A 192 -1.01 -27.58 -41.44
CA HIS A 192 -1.42 -26.21 -41.09
C HIS A 192 -2.84 -26.06 -40.50
N GLU A 193 -3.64 -27.13 -40.55
CA GLU A 193 -4.99 -27.21 -39.95
C GLU A 193 -5.00 -27.41 -38.43
#